data_AF-Q5BZV6-F1
#
_entry.id   AF-Q5BZV6-F1
#
_cell.length_a   1.000
_cell.length_b   1.000
_cell.length_c   1.000
_cell.angle_alpha   90.00
_cell.angle_beta   90.00
_cell.angle_gamma   90.00
#
_symmetry.space_group_name_H-M   'P 1'
#
loop_
_entity.id
_entity.type
_entity.pdbx_description
1 polymer ?
#
loop_
_entity_poly.entity_id
_entity_poly.type
_entity_poly.pdbx_seq_one_letter_code
_entity_poly.pdbx_strand_id
1 'polypeptide(L)'
;VEAIHLYLLASSFGDPKRDILVAVTIINTVLSSVIVTSDLGMTPKTQSRFGGQLDRNSLLQLATEIARKVRRLGLSTDDNDYLIQHDTVTDMTESKWTIKILFYLLDLAAFFDLVDAERWQAAIDHIDQLGLFPVNSQPSNVEYCATLFSQLPDLVRRPLPWALCALMRCLSAKCGRVASVTSNATRVDGTSKVATSEIRARAKALIAYVGRLPHRLPSEIYAGLTQMDMEIM
;
A
#
# COMPACT_ATOMS: atom_id res chain seq x y z
N VAL A 1 -10.15 5.35 -19.39
CA VAL A 1 -10.73 3.98 -19.37
C VAL A 1 -10.99 3.45 -20.77
N GLU A 2 -11.60 4.23 -21.68
CA GLU A 2 -11.82 3.80 -23.08
C GLU A 2 -10.54 3.33 -23.80
N ALA A 3 -9.41 4.03 -23.60
CA ALA A 3 -8.11 3.58 -24.13
C ALA A 3 -7.70 2.19 -23.62
N ILE A 4 -7.97 1.86 -22.35
CA ILE A 4 -7.65 0.55 -21.77
C ILE A 4 -8.53 -0.54 -22.41
N HIS A 5 -9.82 -0.27 -22.62
CA HIS A 5 -10.70 -1.19 -23.34
C HIS A 5 -10.27 -1.41 -24.79
N LEU A 6 -9.84 -0.36 -25.49
CA LEU A 6 -9.31 -0.47 -26.85
C LEU A 6 -8.06 -1.35 -26.92
N TYR A 7 -7.11 -1.18 -26.00
CA TYR A 7 -5.92 -2.06 -25.94
C TYR A 7 -6.26 -3.49 -25.52
N LEU A 8 -7.23 -3.68 -24.64
CA LEU A 8 -7.72 -5.02 -24.29
C LEU A 8 -8.41 -5.72 -25.48
N LEU A 9 -9.15 -4.99 -26.30
CA LEU A 9 -9.73 -5.51 -27.54
C LEU A 9 -8.64 -5.78 -28.58
N ALA A 10 -7.70 -4.86 -28.77
CA ALA A 10 -6.56 -5.02 -29.68
C ALA A 10 -5.72 -6.26 -29.32
N SER A 11 -5.52 -6.53 -28.03
CA SER A 11 -4.81 -7.74 -27.57
C SER A 11 -5.47 -9.06 -28.00
N SER A 12 -6.73 -9.02 -28.42
CA SER A 12 -7.47 -10.20 -28.91
C SER A 12 -7.34 -10.39 -30.43
N PHE A 13 -6.84 -9.38 -31.16
CA PHE A 13 -6.68 -9.40 -32.63
C PHE A 13 -5.22 -9.17 -33.10
N GLY A 14 -4.33 -8.65 -32.24
CA GLY A 14 -2.93 -8.27 -32.54
C GLY A 14 -1.88 -9.08 -31.76
N ASP A 15 -0.73 -8.45 -31.44
CA ASP A 15 0.28 -9.05 -30.56
C ASP A 15 -0.16 -8.92 -29.09
N PRO A 16 -0.65 -10.00 -28.46
CA PRO A 16 -1.30 -9.92 -27.15
C PRO A 16 -0.36 -9.42 -26.07
N LYS A 17 0.96 -9.66 -26.19
CA LYS A 17 1.92 -9.31 -25.13
C LYS A 17 2.15 -7.80 -25.06
N ARG A 18 2.37 -7.17 -26.21
CA ARG A 18 2.64 -5.72 -26.29
C ARG A 18 1.41 -4.91 -25.88
N ASP A 19 0.24 -5.28 -26.38
CA ASP A 19 -1.01 -4.55 -26.09
C ASP A 19 -1.39 -4.64 -24.60
N ILE A 20 -1.14 -5.80 -23.97
CA ILE A 20 -1.38 -5.98 -22.54
C ILE A 20 -0.37 -5.18 -21.71
N LEU A 21 0.90 -5.13 -22.08
CA LEU A 21 1.88 -4.31 -21.37
C LEU A 21 1.52 -2.82 -21.42
N VAL A 22 1.05 -2.32 -22.56
CA VAL A 22 0.56 -0.94 -22.68
C VAL A 22 -0.67 -0.72 -21.78
N ALA A 23 -1.62 -1.67 -21.76
CA ALA A 23 -2.77 -1.60 -20.85
C ALA A 23 -2.35 -1.60 -19.37
N VAL A 24 -1.34 -2.39 -19.00
CA VAL A 24 -0.77 -2.45 -17.64
C VAL A 24 -0.15 -1.11 -17.26
N THR A 25 0.64 -0.50 -18.14
CA THR A 25 1.23 0.83 -17.88
C THR A 25 0.15 1.88 -17.65
N ILE A 26 -0.88 1.91 -18.51
CA ILE A 26 -1.96 2.88 -18.39
C ILE A 26 -2.73 2.65 -17.08
N ILE A 27 -3.12 1.41 -16.75
CA ILE A 27 -3.86 1.16 -15.51
C ILE A 27 -3.02 1.47 -14.27
N ASN A 28 -1.70 1.21 -14.27
CA ASN A 28 -0.84 1.54 -13.13
C ASN A 28 -0.81 3.05 -12.85
N THR A 29 -0.75 3.88 -13.89
CA THR A 29 -0.77 5.34 -13.74
C THR A 29 -2.08 5.85 -13.15
N VAL A 30 -3.21 5.30 -13.60
CA VAL A 30 -4.54 5.68 -13.11
C VAL A 30 -4.78 5.14 -11.71
N LEU A 31 -4.44 3.87 -11.45
CA LEU A 31 -4.64 3.21 -10.17
C LEU A 31 -3.81 3.86 -9.06
N SER A 32 -2.55 4.20 -9.33
CA SER A 32 -1.69 4.96 -8.40
C SER A 32 -2.33 6.28 -7.98
N SER A 33 -3.00 6.99 -8.91
CA SER A 33 -3.70 8.25 -8.60
C SER A 33 -4.96 8.06 -7.76
N VAL A 34 -5.72 6.98 -7.99
CA VAL A 34 -7.00 6.74 -7.28
C VAL A 34 -6.78 6.18 -5.88
N ILE A 35 -5.71 5.41 -5.66
CA ILE A 35 -5.35 4.94 -4.32
C ILE A 35 -5.01 6.12 -3.41
N VAL A 36 -4.33 7.15 -3.94
CA VAL A 36 -3.96 8.37 -3.21
C VAL A 36 -5.17 9.22 -2.78
N THR A 37 -6.29 9.16 -3.52
CA THR A 37 -7.50 9.96 -3.22
C THR A 37 -8.50 9.25 -2.30
N SER A 38 -8.19 8.05 -1.83
CA SER A 38 -9.01 7.33 -0.85
C SER A 38 -8.84 8.01 0.51
N ASP A 39 -9.75 8.95 0.78
CA ASP A 39 -9.75 9.89 1.90
C ASP A 39 -9.70 9.15 3.25
N LEU A 40 -8.51 9.03 3.82
CA LEU A 40 -8.25 8.42 5.14
C LEU A 40 -8.82 9.22 6.32
N GLY A 41 -9.82 10.09 6.07
CA GLY A 41 -10.50 10.89 7.08
C GLY A 41 -9.64 11.99 7.70
N MET A 42 -8.48 12.30 7.12
CA MET A 42 -7.58 13.35 7.61
C MET A 42 -7.84 14.74 7.01
N THR A 43 -8.75 14.87 6.05
CA THR A 43 -9.22 16.18 5.59
C THR A 43 -10.71 16.35 5.90
N PRO A 44 -11.14 17.54 6.39
CA PRO A 44 -12.57 17.82 6.51
C PRO A 44 -13.20 17.69 5.13
N LYS A 45 -14.24 16.86 5.03
CA LYS A 45 -15.05 16.56 3.83
C LYS A 45 -15.29 17.83 3.00
N THR A 46 -14.35 18.15 2.14
CA THR A 46 -14.55 19.09 1.06
C THR A 46 -14.67 18.20 -0.14
N GLN A 47 -15.92 17.81 -0.43
CA GLN A 47 -16.28 17.20 -1.71
C GLN A 47 -15.72 18.09 -2.81
N SER A 48 -14.55 17.73 -3.35
CA SER A 48 -14.06 18.30 -4.59
C SER A 48 -14.94 17.73 -5.69
N ARG A 49 -16.08 18.41 -5.88
CA ARG A 49 -16.99 18.29 -7.01
C ARG A 49 -16.32 18.88 -8.25
N PHE A 50 -15.24 18.30 -8.75
CA PHE A 50 -14.75 18.65 -10.09
C PHE A 50 -14.12 17.44 -10.78
N GLY A 51 -14.83 16.97 -11.82
CA GLY A 51 -14.25 16.26 -12.96
C GLY A 51 -14.21 14.74 -12.87
N GLY A 52 -15.29 14.09 -13.30
CA GLY A 52 -15.28 12.70 -13.76
C GLY A 52 -14.60 11.70 -12.83
N GLN A 53 -15.18 11.48 -11.64
CA GLN A 53 -14.73 10.45 -10.71
C GLN A 53 -14.94 9.08 -11.36
N LEU A 54 -13.92 8.60 -12.07
CA LEU A 54 -13.81 7.21 -12.47
C LEU A 54 -14.03 6.36 -11.22
N ASP A 55 -15.11 5.59 -11.23
CA ASP A 55 -15.50 4.74 -10.11
C ASP A 55 -14.33 3.82 -9.76
N ARG A 56 -13.78 3.99 -8.55
CA ARG A 56 -12.65 3.22 -8.01
C ARG A 56 -12.90 1.72 -8.19
N ASN A 57 -14.14 1.29 -8.00
CA ASN A 57 -14.53 -0.12 -8.15
C ASN A 57 -14.40 -0.59 -9.59
N SER A 58 -14.87 0.20 -10.55
CA SER A 58 -14.72 -0.08 -11.98
C SER A 58 -13.24 -0.17 -12.41
N LEU A 59 -12.37 0.69 -11.86
CA LEU A 59 -10.93 0.65 -12.12
C LEU A 59 -10.25 -0.58 -11.48
N LEU A 60 -10.61 -0.94 -10.25
CA LEU A 60 -10.10 -2.14 -9.59
C LEU A 60 -10.55 -3.42 -10.30
N GLN A 61 -11.80 -3.47 -10.78
CA GLN A 61 -12.29 -4.56 -11.61
C GLN A 61 -11.49 -4.68 -12.90
N LEU A 62 -11.21 -3.55 -13.57
CA LEU A 62 -10.42 -3.51 -14.79
C LEU A 62 -8.96 -3.94 -14.55
N ALA A 63 -8.34 -3.46 -13.47
CA ALA A 63 -7.00 -3.86 -13.06
C ALA A 63 -6.92 -5.36 -12.75
N THR A 64 -7.94 -5.91 -12.10
CA THR A 64 -8.06 -7.35 -11.79
C THR A 64 -8.23 -8.19 -13.06
N GLU A 65 -9.00 -7.70 -14.03
CA GLU A 65 -9.16 -8.33 -15.34
C GLU A 65 -7.82 -8.39 -16.09
N ILE A 66 -7.09 -7.27 -16.12
CA ILE A 66 -5.76 -7.19 -16.73
C ILE A 66 -4.80 -8.15 -16.02
N ALA A 67 -4.77 -8.15 -14.68
CA ALA A 67 -3.93 -9.05 -13.89
C ALA A 67 -4.22 -10.53 -14.20
N ARG A 68 -5.49 -10.90 -14.38
CA ARG A 68 -5.87 -12.26 -14.77
C ARG A 68 -5.36 -12.61 -16.17
N LYS A 69 -5.45 -11.69 -17.13
CA LYS A 69 -4.91 -11.88 -18.48
C LYS A 69 -3.38 -12.01 -18.47
N VAL A 70 -2.69 -11.20 -17.67
CA VAL A 70 -1.23 -11.26 -17.48
C VAL A 70 -0.79 -12.63 -16.93
N ARG A 71 -1.49 -13.15 -15.91
CA ARG A 71 -1.22 -14.50 -15.37
C ARG A 71 -1.49 -15.60 -16.41
N ARG A 72 -2.61 -15.53 -17.14
CA ARG A 72 -2.95 -16.50 -18.19
C ARG A 72 -1.92 -16.58 -19.32
N LEU A 73 -1.24 -15.47 -19.60
CA LEU A 73 -0.20 -15.41 -20.64
C LEU A 73 1.20 -15.77 -20.12
N GLY A 74 1.33 -16.14 -18.84
CA GLY A 74 2.62 -16.49 -18.23
C GLY A 74 3.59 -15.31 -18.17
N LEU A 75 3.09 -14.08 -18.15
CA LEU A 75 3.91 -12.87 -18.11
C LEU A 75 4.31 -12.48 -16.67
N SER A 76 3.66 -13.08 -15.67
CA SER A 76 4.03 -12.97 -14.25
C SER A 76 4.83 -14.21 -13.85
N THR A 77 6.05 -14.02 -13.33
CA THR A 77 6.76 -15.07 -12.61
C THR A 77 6.17 -15.16 -11.20
N ASP A 78 5.84 -16.36 -10.73
CA ASP A 78 5.19 -16.64 -9.43
C ASP A 78 6.09 -16.38 -8.20
N ASP A 79 7.26 -15.79 -8.41
CA ASP A 79 8.16 -15.47 -7.33
C ASP A 79 7.59 -14.28 -6.56
N ASN A 80 7.11 -14.55 -5.34
CA ASN A 80 6.81 -13.59 -4.27
C ASN A 80 8.02 -12.72 -3.87
N ASP A 81 9.02 -12.61 -4.75
CA ASP A 81 10.23 -11.84 -4.54
C ASP A 81 9.97 -10.39 -4.93
N TYR A 82 9.49 -9.67 -3.93
CA TYR A 82 9.35 -8.23 -3.86
C TYR A 82 10.71 -7.49 -3.87
N LEU A 83 11.82 -8.23 -3.82
CA LEU A 83 13.16 -7.66 -3.90
C LEU A 83 13.52 -7.23 -5.31
N ILE A 84 14.04 -6.01 -5.39
CA ILE A 84 14.55 -5.42 -6.63
C ILE A 84 16.02 -5.81 -6.80
N GLN A 85 16.28 -6.93 -7.48
CA GLN A 85 17.58 -7.16 -8.11
C GLN A 85 17.65 -6.39 -9.42
N HIS A 86 18.48 -5.36 -9.43
CA HIS A 86 18.75 -4.53 -10.60
C HIS A 86 19.78 -5.21 -11.51
N ASP A 87 19.44 -6.39 -12.04
CA ASP A 87 20.30 -7.05 -13.03
C ASP A 87 20.10 -6.44 -14.42
N THR A 88 21.23 -6.12 -15.03
CA THR A 88 21.44 -5.34 -16.24
C THR A 88 20.99 -6.07 -17.53
N VAL A 89 19.67 -6.19 -17.76
CA VAL A 89 19.09 -6.58 -19.06
C VAL A 89 17.86 -5.72 -19.38
N THR A 90 18.06 -4.66 -20.15
CA THR A 90 17.25 -3.42 -20.14
C THR A 90 15.86 -3.48 -20.80
N ASP A 91 15.44 -4.57 -21.47
CA ASP A 91 14.12 -4.60 -22.16
C ASP A 91 13.15 -5.65 -21.56
N MET A 92 13.69 -6.80 -21.14
CA MET A 92 12.92 -7.86 -20.47
C MET A 92 12.65 -7.55 -18.99
N THR A 93 13.36 -6.58 -18.41
CA THR A 93 13.16 -6.09 -17.04
C THR A 93 12.01 -5.09 -16.96
N GLU A 94 11.93 -4.10 -17.86
CA GLU A 94 10.89 -3.05 -17.82
C GLU A 94 9.47 -3.62 -17.88
N SER A 95 9.25 -4.64 -18.72
CA SER A 95 7.98 -5.34 -18.82
C SER A 95 7.63 -6.09 -17.53
N LYS A 96 8.61 -6.75 -16.90
CA LYS A 96 8.44 -7.43 -15.61
C LYS A 96 8.16 -6.44 -14.48
N TRP A 97 8.88 -5.31 -14.45
CA TRP A 97 8.67 -4.21 -13.51
C TRP A 97 7.27 -3.65 -13.58
N THR A 98 6.79 -3.38 -14.79
CA THR A 98 5.45 -2.87 -15.06
C THR A 98 4.37 -3.81 -14.53
N ILE A 99 4.55 -5.12 -14.71
CA ILE A 99 3.66 -6.14 -14.17
C ILE A 99 3.75 -6.23 -12.64
N LYS A 100 4.95 -6.19 -12.06
CA LYS A 100 5.13 -6.17 -10.59
C LYS A 100 4.42 -4.96 -9.97
N ILE A 101 4.54 -3.77 -10.57
CA ILE A 101 3.85 -2.56 -10.11
C ILE A 101 2.33 -2.76 -10.07
N LEU A 102 1.73 -3.44 -11.06
CA LEU A 102 0.30 -3.72 -11.06
C LEU A 102 -0.13 -4.53 -9.84
N PHE A 103 0.58 -5.63 -9.55
CA PHE A 103 0.27 -6.48 -8.40
C PHE A 103 0.46 -5.73 -7.09
N TYR A 104 1.55 -4.95 -6.96
CA TYR A 104 1.75 -4.08 -5.80
C TYR A 104 0.61 -3.10 -5.58
N LEU A 105 0.15 -2.42 -6.64
CA LEU A 105 -0.95 -1.46 -6.53
C LEU A 105 -2.27 -2.16 -6.18
N LEU A 106 -2.50 -3.37 -6.68
CA LEU A 106 -3.66 -4.19 -6.30
C LEU A 106 -3.60 -4.64 -4.85
N ASP A 107 -2.45 -5.11 -4.36
CA ASP A 107 -2.28 -5.50 -2.97
C ASP A 107 -2.42 -4.30 -2.02
N LEU A 108 -1.96 -3.13 -2.45
CA LEU A 108 -2.12 -1.90 -1.69
C LEU A 108 -3.58 -1.44 -1.68
N ALA A 109 -4.32 -1.59 -2.78
CA ALA A 109 -5.76 -1.34 -2.81
C ALA A 109 -6.52 -2.28 -1.87
N ALA A 110 -6.17 -3.57 -1.86
CA ALA A 110 -6.75 -4.56 -0.96
C ALA A 110 -6.47 -4.23 0.52
N PHE A 111 -5.26 -3.73 0.82
CA PHE A 111 -4.94 -3.21 2.15
C PHE A 111 -5.91 -2.08 2.56
N PHE A 112 -6.12 -1.08 1.72
CA PHE A 112 -7.07 0.00 2.03
C PHE A 112 -8.50 -0.50 2.19
N ASP A 113 -8.95 -1.47 1.39
CA ASP A 113 -10.27 -2.09 1.56
C ASP A 113 -10.41 -2.79 2.92
N LEU A 114 -9.34 -3.43 3.43
CA LEU A 114 -9.33 -4.04 4.77
C LEU A 114 -9.40 -3.00 5.89
N VAL A 115 -8.77 -1.84 5.70
CA VAL A 115 -8.79 -0.70 6.62
C VAL A 115 -10.18 -0.08 6.67
N ASP A 116 -10.81 0.14 5.51
CA ASP A 116 -12.16 0.68 5.38
C ASP A 116 -13.22 -0.27 5.96
N ALA A 117 -12.99 -1.59 5.85
CA ALA A 117 -13.80 -2.62 6.48
C ALA A 117 -13.52 -2.80 7.99
N GLU A 118 -12.65 -1.98 8.59
CA GLU A 118 -12.21 -2.05 9.99
C GLU A 118 -11.61 -3.42 10.40
N ARG A 119 -11.09 -4.19 9.45
CA ARG A 119 -10.46 -5.49 9.70
C ARG A 119 -8.99 -5.29 10.08
N TRP A 120 -8.75 -4.62 11.20
CA TRP A 120 -7.42 -4.11 11.61
C TRP A 120 -6.31 -5.17 11.60
N GLN A 121 -6.57 -6.36 12.16
CA GLN A 121 -5.55 -7.42 12.22
C GLN A 121 -5.18 -7.91 10.81
N ALA A 122 -6.19 -8.19 9.98
CA ALA A 122 -5.97 -8.64 8.60
C ALA A 122 -5.25 -7.57 7.78
N ALA A 123 -5.56 -6.28 7.98
CA ALA A 123 -4.87 -5.17 7.32
C ALA A 123 -3.39 -5.12 7.73
N ILE A 124 -3.08 -5.29 9.02
CA ILE A 124 -1.69 -5.31 9.53
C ILE A 124 -0.93 -6.49 8.94
N ASP A 125 -1.51 -7.70 8.97
CA ASP A 125 -0.86 -8.90 8.45
C ASP A 125 -0.59 -8.80 6.94
N HIS A 126 -1.54 -8.23 6.19
CA HIS A 126 -1.41 -8.03 4.74
C HIS A 126 -0.30 -7.02 4.40
N ILE A 127 -0.21 -5.89 5.10
CA ILE A 127 0.87 -4.91 4.84
C ILE A 127 2.24 -5.43 5.30
N ASP A 128 2.29 -6.30 6.31
CA ASP A 128 3.52 -6.95 6.77
C ASP A 128 4.08 -7.92 5.72
N GLN A 129 3.20 -8.65 5.03
CA GLN A 129 3.60 -9.53 3.93
C GLN A 129 4.20 -8.76 2.75
N LEU A 130 3.79 -7.51 2.53
CA LEU A 130 4.37 -6.65 1.49
C LEU A 130 5.79 -6.17 1.84
N GLY A 131 6.20 -6.23 3.11
CA GLY A 131 7.56 -5.88 3.54
C GLY A 131 7.95 -4.41 3.35
N LEU A 132 6.96 -3.52 3.15
CA LEU A 132 7.18 -2.11 2.80
C LEU A 132 7.51 -1.24 4.01
N PHE A 133 7.05 -1.63 5.19
CA PHE A 133 7.20 -0.87 6.42
C PHE A 133 7.92 -1.66 7.50
N PRO A 134 8.57 -0.98 8.46
CA PRO A 134 9.19 -1.65 9.59
C PRO A 134 8.18 -2.44 10.41
N VAL A 135 8.45 -3.74 10.55
CA VAL A 135 7.65 -4.65 11.38
C VAL A 135 8.11 -4.61 12.84
N ASN A 136 9.39 -4.30 13.06
CA ASN A 136 10.01 -4.24 14.37
C ASN A 136 10.77 -2.91 14.59
N SER A 137 11.10 -2.64 15.84
CA SER A 137 11.79 -1.40 16.25
C SER A 137 13.31 -1.45 16.07
N GLN A 138 13.86 -2.47 15.40
CA GLN A 138 15.31 -2.54 15.20
C GLN A 138 15.73 -1.48 14.19
N PRO A 139 16.80 -0.71 14.49
CA PRO A 139 17.25 0.37 13.61
C PRO A 139 17.69 -0.15 12.23
N SER A 140 18.23 -1.36 12.16
CA SER A 140 18.61 -2.02 10.90
C SER A 140 17.41 -2.31 10.00
N ASN A 141 16.26 -2.68 10.59
CA ASN A 141 15.02 -2.92 9.84
C ASN A 141 14.46 -1.60 9.29
N VAL A 142 14.49 -0.54 10.11
CA VAL A 142 14.09 0.82 9.69
C VAL A 142 14.94 1.33 8.53
N GLU A 143 16.26 1.15 8.60
CA GLU A 143 17.19 1.56 7.55
C GLU A 143 16.98 0.75 6.27
N TYR A 144 16.78 -0.55 6.38
CA TYR A 144 16.47 -1.43 5.25
C TYR A 144 15.17 -1.02 4.54
N CYS A 145 14.09 -0.73 5.27
CA CYS A 145 12.86 -0.28 4.65
C CYS A 145 13.05 1.10 3.96
N ALA A 146 13.86 1.99 4.54
CA ALA A 146 14.12 3.32 3.97
C ALA A 146 14.95 3.26 2.68
N THR A 147 15.93 2.35 2.60
CA THR A 147 16.67 2.11 1.36
C THR A 147 15.77 1.47 0.30
N LEU A 148 14.93 0.49 0.68
CA LEU A 148 13.95 -0.11 -0.21
C LEU A 148 13.00 0.94 -0.80
N PHE A 149 12.48 1.86 0.02
CA PHE A 149 11.60 2.95 -0.44
C PHE A 149 12.23 3.81 -1.54
N SER A 150 13.54 4.05 -1.45
CA SER A 150 14.29 4.85 -2.43
C SER A 150 14.46 4.10 -3.76
N GLN A 151 14.42 2.77 -3.74
CA GLN A 151 14.52 1.92 -4.93
C GLN A 151 13.16 1.64 -5.59
N LEU A 152 12.04 1.86 -4.88
CA LEU A 152 10.71 1.62 -5.42
C LEU A 152 10.36 2.60 -6.54
N PRO A 153 9.60 2.19 -7.57
CA PRO A 153 9.10 3.08 -8.61
C PRO A 153 8.18 4.18 -8.06
N ASP A 154 8.18 5.36 -8.68
CA ASP A 154 7.35 6.51 -8.28
C ASP A 154 5.85 6.19 -8.18
N LEU A 155 5.36 5.27 -9.02
CA LEU A 155 3.97 4.82 -9.03
C LEU A 155 3.59 4.07 -7.74
N VAL A 156 4.53 3.30 -7.18
CA VAL A 156 4.35 2.58 -5.93
C VAL A 156 4.63 3.49 -4.74
N ARG A 157 5.62 4.39 -4.85
CA ARG A 157 6.01 5.31 -3.78
C ARG A 157 4.92 6.31 -3.40
N ARG A 158 4.16 6.81 -4.40
CA ARG A 158 3.09 7.80 -4.23
C ARG A 158 2.02 7.43 -3.20
N PRO A 159 1.45 6.21 -3.20
CA PRO A 159 0.44 5.80 -2.22
C PRO A 159 1.01 5.38 -0.85
N LEU A 160 2.32 5.16 -0.69
CA LEU A 160 2.89 4.70 0.60
C LEU A 160 2.70 5.66 1.79
N PRO A 161 2.79 7.00 1.64
CA PRO A 161 2.52 7.92 2.74
C PRO A 161 1.11 7.73 3.33
N TRP A 162 0.12 7.49 2.45
CA TRP A 162 -1.26 7.21 2.85
C TRP A 162 -1.37 5.83 3.51
N ALA A 163 -0.69 4.83 2.97
CA ALA A 163 -0.69 3.49 3.55
C ALA A 163 -0.04 3.47 4.94
N LEU A 164 0.97 4.31 5.17
CA LEU A 164 1.58 4.51 6.46
C LEU A 164 0.60 5.14 7.48
N CYS A 165 -0.15 6.16 7.08
CA CYS A 165 -1.22 6.73 7.91
C CYS A 165 -2.28 5.68 8.26
N ALA A 166 -2.73 4.90 7.28
CA ALA A 166 -3.68 3.81 7.49
C ALA A 166 -3.13 2.75 8.46
N LEU A 167 -1.86 2.38 8.33
CA LEU A 167 -1.21 1.45 9.25
C LEU A 167 -1.15 2.00 10.68
N MET A 168 -0.76 3.26 10.86
CA MET A 168 -0.79 3.92 12.17
C MET A 168 -2.19 3.96 12.78
N ARG A 169 -3.23 4.20 11.96
CA ARG A 169 -4.63 4.11 12.38
C ARG A 169 -5.01 2.69 12.80
N CYS A 170 -4.61 1.65 12.06
CA CYS A 170 -4.83 0.25 12.45
C CYS A 170 -4.18 -0.08 13.79
N LEU A 171 -2.95 0.38 14.00
CA LEU A 171 -2.20 0.18 15.24
C LEU A 171 -2.89 0.90 16.43
N SER A 172 -3.31 2.14 16.24
CA SER A 172 -4.08 2.90 17.25
C SER A 172 -5.40 2.23 17.59
N ALA A 173 -6.19 1.84 16.58
CA ALA A 173 -7.46 1.13 16.79
C ALA A 173 -7.28 -0.20 17.54
N LYS A 174 -6.19 -0.94 17.24
CA LYS A 174 -5.86 -2.19 17.94
C LYS A 174 -5.42 -1.91 19.39
N CYS A 175 -4.63 -0.87 19.64
CA CYS A 175 -4.24 -0.46 20.99
C CYS A 175 -5.45 -0.05 21.85
N GLY A 176 -6.32 0.82 21.30
CA GLY A 176 -7.53 1.29 21.98
C GLY A 176 -8.54 0.18 22.29
N ARG A 177 -8.71 -0.80 21.39
CA ARG A 177 -9.54 -1.99 21.66
C ARG A 177 -8.97 -2.86 22.76
N VAL A 178 -7.65 -3.05 22.82
CA VAL A 178 -7.01 -3.79 23.91
C VAL A 178 -7.24 -3.08 25.25
N ALA A 179 -7.12 -1.75 25.29
CA ALA A 179 -7.40 -0.95 26.49
C ALA A 179 -8.87 -1.04 26.94
N SER A 180 -9.84 -0.92 26.01
CA SER A 180 -11.28 -0.97 26.30
C SER A 180 -11.77 -2.37 26.72
N VAL A 181 -11.16 -3.45 26.24
CA VAL A 181 -11.48 -4.81 26.69
C VAL A 181 -10.94 -5.05 28.10
N THR A 182 -9.77 -4.49 28.42
CA THR A 182 -9.17 -4.64 29.76
C THR A 182 -9.85 -3.80 30.85
N SER A 183 -10.54 -2.71 30.52
CA SER A 183 -11.26 -1.89 31.51
C SER A 183 -12.52 -2.56 32.08
N ASN A 184 -13.07 -3.58 31.38
CA ASN A 184 -14.26 -4.32 31.81
C ASN A 184 -13.93 -5.72 32.39
N ALA A 185 -12.66 -6.13 32.41
CA ALA A 185 -12.24 -7.44 32.91
C ALA A 185 -11.17 -7.28 33.98
N THR A 186 -11.56 -7.54 35.23
CA THR A 186 -10.75 -7.47 36.45
C THR A 186 -9.68 -8.55 36.55
N ARG A 187 -8.89 -8.79 35.48
CA ARG A 187 -7.70 -9.65 35.46
C ARG A 187 -6.69 -9.08 34.47
N VAL A 188 -5.71 -8.37 35.02
CA VAL A 188 -4.56 -7.84 34.28
C VAL A 188 -3.74 -9.03 33.76
N ASP A 189 -3.99 -9.41 32.52
CA ASP A 189 -3.26 -10.48 31.84
C ASP A 189 -1.99 -9.89 31.22
N GLY A 190 -0.81 -10.42 31.57
CA GLY A 190 0.50 -9.89 31.15
C GLY A 190 0.71 -9.85 29.64
N THR A 191 -0.04 -10.68 28.91
CA THR A 191 -0.16 -10.73 27.45
C THR A 191 -0.67 -9.44 26.83
N SER A 192 -1.64 -8.77 27.46
CA SER A 192 -2.21 -7.50 26.98
C SER A 192 -1.19 -6.36 27.03
N LYS A 193 -0.37 -6.30 28.09
CA LYS A 193 0.69 -5.30 28.25
C LYS A 193 1.81 -5.50 27.23
N VAL A 194 2.21 -6.74 26.97
CA VAL A 194 3.20 -7.07 25.94
C VAL A 194 2.71 -6.65 24.56
N ALA A 195 1.46 -6.99 24.19
CA ALA A 195 0.88 -6.60 22.91
C ALA A 195 0.80 -5.08 22.71
N THR A 196 0.41 -4.31 23.74
CA THR A 196 0.42 -2.83 23.66
C THR A 196 1.84 -2.26 23.56
N SER A 197 2.83 -2.88 24.22
CA SER A 197 4.23 -2.44 24.16
C SER A 197 4.84 -2.65 22.77
N GLU A 198 4.51 -3.77 22.10
CA GLU A 198 4.94 -4.06 20.73
C GLU A 198 4.31 -3.08 19.73
N ILE A 199 3.02 -2.77 19.88
CA ILE A 199 2.33 -1.78 19.03
C ILE A 199 2.98 -0.40 19.17
N ARG A 200 3.27 0.03 20.40
CA ARG A 200 3.94 1.31 20.65
C ARG A 200 5.37 1.32 20.11
N ALA A 201 6.11 0.23 20.28
CA ALA A 201 7.46 0.10 19.75
C ALA A 201 7.45 0.17 18.21
N ARG A 202 6.46 -0.43 17.57
CA ARG A 202 6.27 -0.38 16.12
C ARG A 202 5.87 1.02 15.63
N ALA A 203 4.97 1.72 16.32
CA ALA A 203 4.62 3.11 15.99
C ALA A 203 5.86 4.04 15.99
N LYS A 204 6.73 3.89 17.00
CA LYS A 204 8.03 4.60 17.04
C LYS A 204 8.95 4.26 15.87
N ALA A 205 8.98 2.98 15.47
CA ALA A 205 9.75 2.54 14.31
C ALA A 205 9.24 3.18 13.01
N LEU A 206 7.93 3.31 12.86
CA LEU A 206 7.29 3.98 11.73
C LEU A 206 7.63 5.48 11.68
N ILE A 207 7.65 6.17 12.82
CA ILE A 207 8.09 7.58 12.87
C ILE A 207 9.57 7.71 12.51
N ALA A 208 10.43 6.85 13.06
CA ALA A 208 11.85 6.85 12.75
C ALA A 208 12.08 6.61 11.24
N TYR A 209 11.32 5.69 10.65
CA TYR A 209 11.32 5.43 9.21
C TYR A 209 10.97 6.67 8.38
N VAL A 210 9.90 7.40 8.73
CA VAL A 210 9.54 8.65 8.06
C VAL A 210 10.67 9.68 8.13
N GLY A 211 11.33 9.79 9.28
CA GLY A 211 12.47 10.69 9.46
C GLY A 211 13.69 10.34 8.58
N ARG A 212 13.78 9.10 8.07
CA ARG A 212 14.85 8.64 7.18
C ARG A 212 14.51 8.75 5.69
N LEU A 213 13.29 9.12 5.32
CA LEU A 213 12.89 9.22 3.92
C LEU A 213 13.55 10.44 3.23
N PRO A 214 14.11 10.28 2.01
CA PRO A 214 14.82 11.35 1.31
C PRO A 214 13.90 12.49 0.84
N HIS A 215 12.61 12.19 0.59
CA HIS A 215 11.59 13.19 0.30
C HIS A 215 10.73 13.38 1.55
N ARG A 216 10.62 14.64 2.02
CA ARG A 216 9.73 14.96 3.14
C ARG A 216 8.30 14.64 2.73
N LEU A 217 7.64 13.81 3.53
CA LEU A 217 6.20 13.58 3.41
C LEU A 217 5.47 14.94 3.49
N PRO A 218 4.31 15.09 2.83
CA PRO A 218 3.43 16.23 3.05
C PRO A 218 3.28 16.51 4.56
N SER A 219 3.36 17.78 4.96
CA SER A 219 3.36 18.17 6.38
C SER A 219 2.12 17.68 7.14
N GLU A 220 0.99 17.56 6.44
CA GLU A 220 -0.28 17.03 6.96
C GLU A 220 -0.16 15.56 7.40
N ILE A 221 0.51 14.74 6.58
CA ILE A 221 0.79 13.33 6.88
C ILE A 221 1.69 13.22 8.11
N TYR A 222 2.73 14.05 8.20
CA TYR A 222 3.62 14.06 9.36
C TYR A 222 2.91 14.47 10.66
N ALA A 223 2.08 15.52 10.60
CA ALA A 223 1.29 15.98 11.74
C ALA A 223 0.28 14.90 12.20
N GLY A 224 -0.41 14.27 11.24
CA GLY A 224 -1.35 13.19 11.52
C GLY A 224 -0.69 11.95 12.15
N LEU A 225 0.47 11.54 11.64
CA LEU A 225 1.24 10.43 12.21
C LEU A 225 1.70 10.74 13.65
N THR A 226 2.16 11.96 13.89
CA THR A 226 2.60 12.41 15.23
C THR A 226 1.43 12.43 16.22
N GLN A 227 0.26 12.88 15.78
CA GLN A 227 -0.95 12.85 16.60
C GLN A 227 -1.35 11.41 16.95
N MET A 228 -1.37 10.49 15.98
CA MET A 228 -1.71 9.09 16.22
C MET A 228 -0.68 8.39 17.13
N ASP A 229 0.60 8.74 17.04
CA ASP A 229 1.61 8.23 17.98
C ASP A 229 1.36 8.69 19.41
N MET A 230 0.96 9.96 19.60
CA MET A 230 0.56 10.47 20.92
C MET A 230 -0.68 9.75 21.48
N GLU A 231 -1.61 9.30 20.63
CA GLU A 231 -2.76 8.48 21.05
C GLU A 231 -2.37 7.04 21.42
N ILE A 232 -1.29 6.51 20.84
CA ILE A 232 -0.75 5.17 21.12
C ILE A 232 0.15 5.16 22.37
N MET A 233 0.81 6.28 22.68
CA MET A 233 1.73 6.46 23.82
C MET A 233 1.01 6.31 25.16
#